data_AF-A0A2N7VFS5-F1
#
_entry.id   AF-A0A2N7VFS5-F1
#
_cell.length_a   1.000
_cell.length_b   1.000
_cell.length_c   1.000
_cell.angle_alpha   90.00
_cell.angle_beta   90.00
_cell.angle_gamma   90.00
#
_symmetry.space_group_name_H-M   'P 1'
#
loop_
_entity.id
_entity.type
_entity.pdbx_description
1 polymer ?
#
loop_
_entity_poly.entity_id
_entity_poly.type
_entity_poly.pdbx_seq_one_letter_code
_entity_poly.pdbx_strand_id
1 'polypeptide(L)'
;MKPSQFAKGFQARPDTTSSEKRTALDRLNAIDDLVQSDGAPSAKTATKRAEAPLRAVPPATEAINANESAEYRAWRAVNGYEPGQVIELDLKAIKPSPFNPRHFYLKASIAELAVNLAKQGQQQAIHVIPDYANAGTYFVSDGGRRVRALKEANKETVKAVVVDLPIGIESYKLGYDLNVQRDSQTVFDNAVVWRRFLDEQHFQSQKELAEHLGLDESTVAVALSLAKLPEAVMQEMVGRPERFGSNMAYQVGRYYSARGVESTLRLINRIVSDDLSTRQVADIVKGRANPEENVKPATRQRYAQRMEIKLDGVAVGDLKSYGDDRLELRLRGLSRDKRDEILRQIEQMLQAS
;
A
#
# COMPACT_ATOMS: atom_id res chain seq x y z
N MET A 1 -13.54 24.83 -56.29
CA MET A 1 -14.24 23.70 -55.63
C MET A 1 -13.17 22.65 -55.36
N LYS A 2 -12.81 22.24 -54.14
CA LYS A 2 -13.56 22.01 -52.89
C LYS A 2 -12.63 22.31 -51.68
N PRO A 3 -13.18 22.73 -50.52
CA PRO A 3 -12.40 23.04 -49.33
C PRO A 3 -12.17 21.82 -48.42
N SER A 4 -11.08 21.93 -47.66
CA SER A 4 -10.64 21.10 -46.54
C SER A 4 -11.75 20.85 -45.51
N GLN A 5 -11.96 19.59 -45.13
CA GLN A 5 -12.77 19.18 -43.99
C GLN A 5 -11.86 18.63 -42.88
N PHE A 6 -11.27 19.54 -42.11
CA PHE A 6 -10.75 19.24 -40.77
C PHE A 6 -11.41 20.20 -39.78
N ALA A 7 -12.58 19.81 -39.27
CA ALA A 7 -13.16 20.34 -38.03
C ALA A 7 -14.41 19.52 -37.66
N LYS A 8 -14.25 18.50 -36.81
CA LYS A 8 -15.36 17.99 -35.99
C LYS A 8 -14.86 17.61 -34.60
N GLY A 9 -15.20 18.49 -33.67
CA GLY A 9 -15.51 18.27 -32.25
C GLY A 9 -14.80 17.15 -31.51
N PHE A 10 -13.77 17.51 -30.74
CA PHE A 10 -13.46 16.82 -29.50
C PHE A 10 -14.59 17.10 -28.50
N GLN A 11 -15.56 16.19 -28.39
CA GLN A 11 -16.41 16.15 -27.19
C GLN A 11 -15.62 15.42 -26.09
N ALA A 12 -15.41 16.11 -24.97
CA ALA A 12 -14.80 15.53 -23.79
C ALA A 12 -15.62 14.32 -23.35
N ARG A 13 -14.95 13.17 -23.17
CA ARG A 13 -15.54 12.00 -22.51
C ARG A 13 -15.81 12.37 -21.05
N PRO A 14 -17.00 12.07 -20.50
CA PRO A 14 -17.27 12.32 -19.09
C PRO A 14 -16.37 11.45 -18.21
N ASP A 15 -15.75 12.06 -17.20
CA ASP A 15 -14.94 11.39 -16.18
C ASP A 15 -15.75 10.31 -15.44
N THR A 16 -15.52 9.04 -15.78
CA THR A 16 -16.16 7.89 -15.13
C THR A 16 -15.54 7.54 -13.77
N THR A 17 -14.44 8.19 -13.38
CA THR A 17 -13.74 7.94 -12.11
C THR A 17 -14.54 8.42 -10.87
N SER A 18 -15.64 9.17 -11.07
CA SER A 18 -16.46 9.71 -9.97
C SER A 18 -17.64 8.79 -9.56
N SER A 19 -18.19 7.97 -10.47
CA SER A 19 -19.35 7.11 -10.15
C SER A 19 -18.93 5.82 -9.44
N GLU A 20 -17.77 5.25 -9.78
CA GLU A 20 -17.23 4.04 -9.16
C GLU A 20 -16.79 4.28 -7.71
N LYS A 21 -16.19 5.46 -7.45
CA LYS A 21 -15.84 5.90 -6.09
C LYS A 21 -17.06 6.17 -5.20
N ARG A 22 -18.15 6.71 -5.77
CA ARG A 22 -19.41 6.90 -5.03
C ARG A 22 -20.07 5.56 -4.66
N THR A 23 -20.10 4.62 -5.60
CA THR A 23 -20.77 3.33 -5.39
C THR A 23 -20.05 2.43 -4.37
N ALA A 24 -18.72 2.53 -4.28
CA ALA A 24 -17.92 1.84 -3.26
C ALA A 24 -18.03 2.51 -1.87
N LEU A 25 -18.05 3.85 -1.83
CA LEU A 25 -18.22 4.61 -0.58
C LEU A 25 -19.64 4.44 0.02
N ASP A 26 -20.67 4.34 -0.82
CA ASP A 26 -22.06 4.11 -0.39
C ASP A 26 -22.25 2.69 0.19
N ARG A 27 -21.45 1.70 -0.24
CA ARG A 27 -21.43 0.35 0.34
C ARG A 27 -20.63 0.27 1.64
N LEU A 28 -19.70 1.21 1.88
CA LEU A 28 -18.87 1.30 3.08
C LEU A 28 -19.56 2.10 4.20
N ASN A 29 -20.28 3.19 3.87
CA ASN A 29 -21.05 3.96 4.85
C ASN A 29 -22.18 3.12 5.51
N ALA A 30 -22.71 2.13 4.79
CA ALA A 30 -23.68 1.17 5.33
C ALA A 30 -23.09 0.22 6.40
N ILE A 31 -21.76 0.17 6.55
CA ILE A 31 -21.05 -0.66 7.54
C ILE A 31 -20.64 0.18 8.76
N ASP A 32 -20.31 1.47 8.58
CA ASP A 32 -19.96 2.38 9.69
C ASP A 32 -21.18 2.83 10.52
N ASP A 33 -22.36 2.96 9.91
CA ASP A 33 -23.62 3.26 10.64
C ASP A 33 -24.07 2.13 11.58
N LEU A 34 -23.49 0.93 11.44
CA LEU A 34 -23.71 -0.24 12.30
C LEU A 34 -22.81 -0.27 13.55
N VAL A 35 -21.83 0.64 13.66
CA VAL A 35 -20.82 0.62 14.74
C VAL A 35 -20.91 1.85 15.66
N GLN A 36 -21.64 2.90 15.27
CA GLN A 36 -21.83 4.09 16.12
C GLN A 36 -23.31 4.40 16.40
N SER A 37 -23.98 3.57 17.18
CA SER A 37 -25.02 4.08 18.09
C SER A 37 -25.20 3.15 19.27
N ASP A 38 -24.46 3.42 20.35
CA ASP A 38 -25.03 3.30 21.70
C ASP A 38 -24.17 4.01 22.74
N GLY A 39 -24.73 5.07 23.35
CA GLY A 39 -24.17 5.70 24.54
C GLY A 39 -24.67 7.11 24.87
N ALA A 40 -25.85 7.20 25.49
CA ALA A 40 -26.13 7.88 26.79
C ALA A 40 -27.45 8.70 26.81
N PRO A 41 -28.23 8.66 27.93
CA PRO A 41 -29.59 9.20 27.99
C PRO A 41 -29.64 10.63 28.56
N SER A 42 -30.64 11.41 28.12
CA SER A 42 -31.11 12.61 28.83
C SER A 42 -32.61 12.51 29.09
N ALA A 43 -32.97 12.86 30.31
CA ALA A 43 -34.28 12.69 30.93
C ALA A 43 -35.38 13.57 30.31
N LYS A 44 -36.61 13.05 30.25
CA LYS A 44 -37.80 13.54 30.99
C LYS A 44 -39.12 13.01 30.38
N THR A 45 -39.95 12.46 31.27
CA THR A 45 -41.39 12.73 31.47
C THR A 45 -42.26 11.47 31.46
N ALA A 46 -42.98 11.33 32.57
CA ALA A 46 -43.83 10.21 32.96
C ALA A 46 -45.11 10.08 32.14
N THR A 47 -45.57 8.85 31.91
CA THR A 47 -47.01 8.50 32.01
C THR A 47 -47.18 7.02 32.36
N LYS A 48 -48.05 6.76 33.35
CA LYS A 48 -48.45 5.44 33.87
C LYS A 48 -49.13 4.56 32.82
N ARG A 49 -48.83 3.26 32.78
CA ARG A 49 -49.84 2.21 32.48
C ARG A 49 -49.39 0.79 32.88
N ALA A 50 -50.25 0.19 33.73
CA ALA A 50 -50.60 -1.22 33.96
C ALA A 50 -49.55 -2.34 33.76
N GLU A 51 -49.31 -3.08 34.84
CA GLU A 51 -48.63 -4.37 34.89
C GLU A 51 -49.45 -5.47 34.17
N ALA A 52 -48.80 -6.19 33.26
CA ALA A 52 -49.26 -7.43 32.64
C ALA A 52 -48.03 -8.35 32.46
N PRO A 53 -48.22 -9.69 32.46
CA PRO A 53 -47.20 -10.63 32.95
C PRO A 53 -45.98 -10.74 32.04
N LEU A 54 -44.84 -11.07 32.64
CA LEU A 54 -43.55 -11.37 32.03
C LEU A 54 -43.70 -12.31 30.83
N ARG A 55 -43.80 -11.75 29.62
CA ARG A 55 -43.50 -12.46 28.39
C ARG A 55 -41.99 -12.60 28.32
N ALA A 56 -41.51 -13.84 28.33
CA ALA A 56 -40.12 -14.15 28.04
C ALA A 56 -39.72 -13.44 26.74
N VAL A 57 -38.71 -12.58 26.84
CA VAL A 57 -38.02 -11.99 25.69
C VAL A 57 -37.36 -13.18 24.97
N PRO A 58 -37.71 -13.51 23.73
CA PRO A 58 -36.94 -14.49 22.98
C PRO A 58 -35.51 -13.95 22.86
N PRO A 59 -34.46 -14.79 23.01
CA PRO A 59 -33.10 -14.33 22.86
C PRO A 59 -32.95 -13.69 21.49
N ALA A 60 -32.34 -12.51 21.45
CA ALA A 60 -31.98 -11.79 20.23
C ALA A 60 -30.98 -12.64 19.43
N THR A 61 -31.50 -13.61 18.70
CA THR A 61 -30.78 -14.54 17.85
C THR A 61 -31.59 -14.56 16.57
N GLU A 62 -31.06 -13.96 15.50
CA GLU A 62 -31.30 -14.31 14.07
C GLU A 62 -31.04 -13.17 13.07
N ALA A 63 -30.79 -11.92 13.49
CA ALA A 63 -30.87 -10.79 12.56
C ALA A 63 -29.58 -10.33 11.83
N ILE A 64 -28.41 -11.02 11.94
CA ILE A 64 -27.18 -10.52 11.28
C ILE A 64 -26.53 -11.47 10.24
N ASN A 65 -26.78 -12.78 10.20
CA ASN A 65 -25.90 -13.69 9.43
C ASN A 65 -26.57 -14.51 8.34
N ALA A 66 -27.09 -13.87 7.30
CA ALA A 66 -27.61 -14.58 6.12
C ALA A 66 -26.50 -15.22 5.24
N ASN A 67 -25.22 -14.98 5.53
CA ASN A 67 -24.10 -15.35 4.65
C ASN A 67 -23.03 -16.25 5.31
N GLU A 68 -23.29 -16.81 6.49
CA GLU A 68 -22.35 -17.71 7.17
C GLU A 68 -22.43 -19.16 6.63
N SER A 69 -21.28 -19.75 6.35
CA SER A 69 -21.15 -21.15 5.95
C SER A 69 -21.67 -22.09 7.05
N ALA A 70 -22.23 -23.23 6.64
CA ALA A 70 -22.75 -24.22 7.60
C ALA A 70 -21.63 -24.80 8.49
N GLU A 71 -20.44 -24.98 7.92
CA GLU A 71 -19.25 -25.48 8.62
C GLU A 71 -18.78 -24.48 9.69
N TYR A 72 -18.72 -23.20 9.35
CA TYR A 72 -18.39 -22.15 10.33
C TYR A 72 -19.44 -22.03 11.43
N ARG A 73 -20.74 -22.12 11.10
CA ARG A 73 -21.82 -22.11 12.09
C ARG A 73 -21.72 -23.27 13.07
N ALA A 74 -21.44 -24.48 12.58
CA ALA A 74 -21.21 -25.63 13.44
C ALA A 74 -19.96 -25.43 14.31
N TRP A 75 -18.87 -24.96 13.72
CA TRP A 75 -17.60 -24.71 14.42
C TRP A 75 -17.74 -23.67 15.53
N ARG A 76 -18.36 -22.51 15.25
CA ARG A 76 -18.52 -21.43 16.24
C ARG A 76 -19.44 -21.83 17.38
N ALA A 77 -20.48 -22.64 17.12
CA ALA A 77 -21.38 -23.13 18.15
C ALA A 77 -20.67 -24.07 19.13
N VAL A 78 -19.81 -24.96 18.63
CA VAL A 78 -19.00 -25.87 19.47
C VAL A 78 -17.96 -25.10 20.30
N ASN A 79 -17.38 -24.04 19.73
CA ASN A 79 -16.32 -23.25 20.37
C ASN A 79 -16.83 -22.03 21.15
N GLY A 80 -18.14 -21.80 21.21
CA GLY A 80 -18.74 -20.64 21.89
C GLY A 80 -18.28 -19.29 21.35
N TYR A 81 -17.95 -19.22 20.05
CA TYR A 81 -17.41 -18.01 19.41
C TYR A 81 -18.54 -17.10 18.89
N GLU A 82 -18.40 -15.77 18.99
CA GLU A 82 -19.28 -14.78 18.35
C GLU A 82 -18.61 -14.10 17.14
N PRO A 83 -19.31 -13.84 16.01
CA PRO A 83 -18.67 -13.32 14.81
C PRO A 83 -18.14 -11.92 15.10
N GLY A 84 -16.90 -11.64 14.68
CA GLY A 84 -16.23 -10.37 14.97
C GLY A 84 -15.66 -10.27 16.40
N GLN A 85 -15.88 -11.26 17.26
CA GLN A 85 -15.27 -11.29 18.59
C GLN A 85 -13.75 -11.45 18.50
N VAL A 86 -13.03 -10.65 19.29
CA VAL A 86 -11.60 -10.85 19.49
C VAL A 86 -11.40 -11.94 20.53
N ILE A 87 -10.69 -13.00 20.15
CA ILE A 87 -10.32 -14.12 21.02
C ILE A 87 -8.81 -14.22 21.19
N GLU A 88 -8.35 -14.87 22.25
CA GLU A 88 -6.94 -15.25 22.39
C GLU A 88 -6.74 -16.70 21.98
N LEU A 89 -5.75 -16.93 21.10
CA LEU A 89 -5.38 -18.24 20.59
C LEU A 89 -3.93 -18.55 20.95
N ASP A 90 -3.61 -19.82 21.20
CA ASP A 90 -2.22 -20.27 21.33
C ASP A 90 -1.49 -20.05 19.99
N LEU A 91 -0.32 -19.41 20.04
CA LEU A 91 0.53 -19.20 18.86
C LEU A 91 1.00 -20.50 18.19
N LYS A 92 1.01 -21.63 18.92
CA LYS A 92 1.27 -22.97 18.40
C LYS A 92 0.12 -23.49 17.53
N ALA A 93 -1.11 -23.04 17.77
CA ALA A 93 -2.27 -23.39 16.97
C ALA A 93 -2.31 -22.64 15.62
N ILE A 94 -1.53 -21.57 15.47
CA ILE A 94 -1.49 -20.74 14.26
C ILE A 94 -0.47 -21.28 13.24
N LYS A 95 -1.00 -21.75 12.11
CA LYS A 95 -0.28 -22.22 10.94
C LYS A 95 -0.10 -21.10 9.90
N PRO A 96 1.01 -21.08 9.14
CA PRO A 96 1.13 -20.21 7.98
C PRO A 96 0.11 -20.61 6.91
N SER A 97 -0.58 -19.63 6.31
CA SER A 97 -1.46 -19.91 5.18
C SER A 97 -0.64 -20.24 3.92
N PRO A 98 -0.97 -21.30 3.17
CA PRO A 98 -0.37 -21.55 1.86
C PRO A 98 -0.74 -20.43 0.87
N PHE A 99 -1.85 -19.74 1.08
CA PHE A 99 -2.37 -18.64 0.26
C PHE A 99 -1.98 -17.25 0.82
N ASN A 100 -0.85 -17.15 1.53
CA ASN A 100 -0.39 -15.88 2.09
C ASN A 100 0.04 -14.90 0.98
N PRO A 101 -0.53 -13.68 0.94
CA PRO A 101 -0.17 -12.68 -0.07
C PRO A 101 1.22 -12.09 0.09
N ARG A 102 1.81 -12.13 1.30
CA ARG A 102 3.18 -11.64 1.53
C ARG A 102 4.16 -12.80 1.57
N HIS A 103 5.18 -12.72 0.73
CA HIS A 103 6.29 -13.67 0.65
C HIS A 103 7.51 -13.17 1.42
N PHE A 104 7.86 -11.88 1.25
CA PHE A 104 9.06 -11.30 1.84
C PHE A 104 8.83 -10.74 3.23
N TYR A 105 9.69 -11.13 4.17
CA TYR A 105 9.68 -10.63 5.55
C TYR A 105 11.08 -10.17 5.95
N LEU A 106 11.25 -8.87 6.18
CA LEU A 106 12.51 -8.30 6.61
C LEU A 106 12.74 -8.58 8.11
N LYS A 107 13.83 -9.26 8.46
CA LYS A 107 14.17 -9.61 9.85
C LYS A 107 14.19 -8.39 10.77
N ALA A 108 14.84 -7.30 10.35
CA ALA A 108 14.89 -6.06 11.11
C ALA A 108 13.49 -5.50 11.43
N SER A 109 12.57 -5.57 10.46
CA SER A 109 11.20 -5.09 10.61
C SER A 109 10.35 -5.98 11.53
N ILE A 110 10.66 -7.28 11.62
CA ILE A 110 10.02 -8.19 12.59
C ILE A 110 10.58 -7.92 13.99
N ALA A 111 11.90 -7.80 14.13
CA ALA A 111 12.55 -7.54 15.41
C ALA A 111 12.07 -6.22 16.04
N GLU A 112 11.95 -5.16 15.25
CA GLU A 112 11.38 -3.88 15.70
C GLU A 112 9.94 -4.04 16.20
N LEU A 113 9.10 -4.77 15.46
CA LEU A 113 7.73 -5.06 15.87
C LEU A 113 7.69 -5.93 17.13
N ALA A 114 8.60 -6.88 17.29
CA ALA A 114 8.69 -7.73 18.48
C ALA A 114 9.01 -6.90 19.73
N VAL A 115 9.95 -5.96 19.64
CA VAL A 115 10.27 -5.02 20.73
C VAL A 115 9.06 -4.15 21.07
N ASN A 116 8.32 -3.66 20.07
CA ASN A 116 7.12 -2.87 20.31
C ASN A 116 6.02 -3.71 21.02
N LEU A 117 5.73 -4.91 20.51
CA LEU A 117 4.73 -5.81 21.08
C LEU A 117 5.10 -6.27 22.50
N ALA A 118 6.39 -6.43 22.80
CA ALA A 118 6.84 -6.75 24.15
C ALA A 118 6.54 -5.61 25.14
N LYS A 119 6.64 -4.34 24.69
CA LYS A 119 6.39 -3.15 25.51
C LYS A 119 4.92 -2.78 25.64
N GLN A 120 4.19 -2.76 24.53
CA GLN A 120 2.83 -2.22 24.44
C GLN A 120 1.75 -3.30 24.36
N GLY A 121 2.13 -4.57 24.24
CA GLY A 121 1.21 -5.66 23.98
C GLY A 121 0.61 -5.62 22.58
N GLN A 122 -0.22 -6.61 22.28
CA GLN A 122 -0.95 -6.65 21.02
C GLN A 122 -2.19 -5.76 21.08
N GLN A 123 -2.14 -4.66 20.32
CA GLN A 123 -3.25 -3.72 20.18
C GLN A 123 -4.24 -4.17 19.10
N GLN A 124 -3.73 -4.59 17.94
CA GLN A 124 -4.55 -5.04 16.81
C GLN A 124 -4.55 -6.56 16.72
N ALA A 125 -5.74 -7.14 16.64
CA ALA A 125 -5.93 -8.56 16.39
C ALA A 125 -5.39 -8.97 15.00
N ILE A 126 -5.04 -10.24 14.84
CA ILE A 126 -4.79 -10.86 13.53
C ILE A 126 -6.09 -11.42 12.97
N HIS A 127 -6.15 -11.67 11.65
CA HIS A 127 -7.27 -12.41 11.06
C HIS A 127 -6.85 -13.85 10.81
N VAL A 128 -7.68 -14.79 11.26
CA VAL A 128 -7.43 -16.22 11.11
C VAL A 128 -8.62 -16.91 10.49
N ILE A 129 -8.35 -18.00 9.79
CA ILE A 129 -9.34 -18.91 9.20
C ILE A 129 -9.23 -20.25 9.92
N PRO A 130 -10.33 -20.86 10.40
CA PRO A 130 -10.29 -22.19 11.01
C PRO A 130 -9.77 -23.24 10.03
N ASP A 131 -8.92 -24.15 10.50
CA ASP A 131 -8.60 -25.37 9.77
C ASP A 131 -9.69 -26.41 10.06
N TYR A 132 -10.71 -26.46 9.20
CA TYR A 132 -11.83 -27.40 9.35
C TYR A 132 -11.40 -28.87 9.28
N ALA A 133 -10.25 -29.17 8.66
CA ALA A 133 -9.71 -30.53 8.62
C ALA A 133 -8.98 -30.91 9.91
N ASN A 134 -8.48 -29.93 10.67
CA ASN A 134 -7.75 -30.16 11.92
C ASN A 134 -8.25 -29.22 13.02
N ALA A 135 -9.22 -29.72 13.80
CA ALA A 135 -9.84 -28.97 14.88
C ALA A 135 -8.81 -28.36 15.85
N GLY A 136 -9.06 -27.12 16.28
CA GLY A 136 -8.18 -26.38 17.17
C GLY A 136 -6.95 -25.77 16.50
N THR A 137 -6.84 -25.83 15.17
CA THR A 137 -5.78 -25.13 14.42
C THR A 137 -6.36 -24.10 13.46
N TYR A 138 -5.54 -23.11 13.11
CA TYR A 138 -5.96 -21.94 12.35
C TYR A 138 -4.90 -21.52 11.36
N PHE A 139 -5.30 -20.98 10.21
CA PHE A 139 -4.41 -20.36 9.25
C PHE A 139 -4.44 -18.84 9.40
N VAL A 140 -3.26 -18.21 9.43
CA VAL A 140 -3.18 -16.75 9.41
C VAL A 140 -3.54 -16.20 8.03
N SER A 141 -4.58 -15.38 7.94
CA SER A 141 -5.00 -14.69 6.72
C SER A 141 -4.36 -13.30 6.63
N ASP A 142 -4.42 -12.52 7.72
CA ASP A 142 -3.74 -11.24 7.88
C ASP A 142 -3.01 -11.18 9.22
N GLY A 143 -1.91 -10.43 9.28
CA GLY A 143 -1.11 -10.29 10.50
C GLY A 143 0.07 -11.25 10.61
N GLY A 144 0.54 -11.84 9.50
CA GLY A 144 1.70 -12.74 9.50
C GLY A 144 2.97 -12.14 10.12
N ARG A 145 3.22 -10.83 9.93
CA ARG A 145 4.34 -10.12 10.60
C ARG A 145 4.18 -10.13 12.12
N ARG A 146 2.96 -9.94 12.62
CA ARG A 146 2.62 -9.91 14.04
C ARG A 146 2.78 -11.29 14.66
N VAL A 147 2.34 -12.35 13.99
CA VAL A 147 2.56 -13.74 14.45
C VAL A 147 4.06 -14.02 14.60
N ARG A 148 4.88 -13.66 13.60
CA ARG A 148 6.35 -13.83 13.67
C ARG A 148 6.97 -13.03 14.81
N ALA A 149 6.57 -11.76 14.96
CA ALA A 149 7.07 -10.88 16.00
C ALA A 149 6.69 -11.34 17.42
N LEU A 150 5.46 -11.85 17.61
CA LEU A 150 5.03 -12.42 18.90
C LEU A 150 5.82 -13.69 19.26
N LYS A 151 6.10 -14.54 18.27
CA LYS A 151 6.97 -15.71 18.44
C LYS A 151 8.39 -15.30 18.83
N GLU A 152 8.94 -14.28 18.17
CA GLU A 152 10.27 -13.72 18.52
C GLU A 152 10.29 -13.08 19.91
N ALA A 153 9.18 -12.47 20.33
CA ALA A 153 8.99 -11.93 21.67
C ALA A 153 8.64 -12.99 22.75
N ASN A 154 8.71 -14.29 22.42
CA ASN A 154 8.38 -15.41 23.31
C ASN A 154 6.99 -15.30 23.98
N LYS A 155 5.99 -14.81 23.24
CA LYS A 155 4.60 -14.83 23.71
C LYS A 155 3.99 -16.20 23.46
N GLU A 156 3.03 -16.58 24.30
CA GLU A 156 2.29 -17.84 24.17
C GLU A 156 1.00 -17.66 23.38
N THR A 157 0.33 -16.51 23.52
CA THR A 157 -0.97 -16.24 22.89
C THR A 157 -0.93 -15.09 21.91
N VAL A 158 -1.94 -15.05 21.04
CA VAL A 158 -2.20 -14.00 20.06
C VAL A 158 -3.68 -13.65 20.04
N LYS A 159 -3.99 -12.36 20.03
CA LYS A 159 -5.36 -11.86 19.81
C LYS A 159 -5.72 -12.02 18.34
N ALA A 160 -6.84 -12.66 18.06
CA ALA A 160 -7.29 -12.98 16.71
C ALA A 160 -8.80 -12.76 16.55
N VAL A 161 -9.21 -12.45 15.33
CA VAL A 161 -10.59 -12.50 14.87
C VAL A 161 -10.68 -13.64 13.87
N VAL A 162 -11.67 -14.52 14.06
CA VAL A 162 -11.92 -15.64 13.16
C VAL A 162 -12.82 -15.16 12.02
N VAL A 163 -12.40 -15.47 10.79
CA VAL A 163 -13.08 -15.12 9.55
C VAL A 163 -13.64 -16.37 8.90
N ASP A 164 -14.90 -16.31 8.47
CA ASP A 164 -15.57 -17.36 7.72
C ASP A 164 -15.19 -17.29 6.24
N LEU A 165 -14.08 -17.92 5.88
CA LEU A 165 -13.64 -18.09 4.49
C LEU A 165 -12.96 -19.44 4.32
N PRO A 166 -13.14 -20.13 3.18
CA PRO A 166 -12.33 -21.30 2.87
C PRO A 166 -10.89 -20.89 2.56
N ILE A 167 -9.94 -21.78 2.88
CA ILE A 167 -8.55 -21.61 2.44
C ILE A 167 -8.47 -21.81 0.94
N GLY A 168 -7.94 -20.81 0.24
CA GLY A 168 -7.87 -20.78 -1.21
C GLY A 168 -7.67 -19.37 -1.76
N ILE A 169 -8.03 -19.21 -3.04
CA ILE A 169 -7.91 -17.93 -3.74
C ILE A 169 -8.72 -16.81 -3.08
N GLU A 170 -9.90 -17.11 -2.53
CA GLU A 170 -10.70 -16.10 -1.80
C GLU A 170 -10.00 -15.61 -0.54
N SER A 171 -9.40 -16.52 0.24
CA SER A 171 -8.58 -16.14 1.41
C SER A 171 -7.34 -15.34 1.01
N TYR A 172 -6.70 -15.67 -0.11
CA TYR A 172 -5.60 -14.88 -0.66
C TYR A 172 -6.07 -13.45 -0.98
N LYS A 173 -7.20 -13.32 -1.67
CA LYS A 173 -7.76 -12.04 -2.10
C LYS A 173 -8.06 -11.14 -0.91
N LEU A 174 -8.71 -11.65 0.13
CA LEU A 174 -8.95 -10.90 1.36
C LEU A 174 -7.64 -10.39 1.96
N GLY A 175 -6.65 -11.27 2.13
CA GLY A 175 -5.35 -10.88 2.68
C GLY A 175 -4.63 -9.85 1.81
N TYR A 176 -4.70 -9.99 0.49
CA TYR A 176 -4.11 -9.07 -0.48
C TYR A 176 -4.74 -7.68 -0.36
N ASP A 177 -6.07 -7.59 -0.34
CA ASP A 177 -6.81 -6.33 -0.22
C ASP A 177 -6.47 -5.61 1.09
N LEU A 178 -6.44 -6.35 2.20
CA LEU A 178 -6.04 -5.81 3.51
C LEU A 178 -4.59 -5.30 3.53
N ASN A 179 -3.67 -5.98 2.83
CA ASN A 179 -2.28 -5.53 2.73
C ASN A 179 -2.11 -4.28 1.86
N VAL A 180 -2.86 -4.19 0.75
CA VAL A 180 -2.86 -3.05 -0.16
C VAL A 180 -3.41 -1.80 0.54
N GLN A 181 -4.50 -1.93 1.30
CA GLN A 181 -5.05 -0.81 2.10
C GLN A 181 -4.06 -0.24 3.13
N ARG A 182 -3.07 -1.05 3.54
CA ARG A 182 -2.02 -0.66 4.50
C ARG A 182 -0.72 -0.21 3.83
N ASP A 183 -0.72 0.00 2.51
CA ASP A 183 0.46 0.32 1.69
C ASP A 183 1.64 -0.63 1.92
N SER A 184 1.33 -1.89 2.24
CA SER A 184 2.32 -2.83 2.77
C SER A 184 2.66 -3.95 1.78
N GLN A 185 1.87 -4.12 0.73
CA GLN A 185 2.06 -5.13 -0.29
C GLN A 185 3.13 -4.68 -1.30
N THR A 186 4.12 -5.54 -1.59
CA THR A 186 5.17 -5.21 -2.56
C THR A 186 4.94 -5.89 -3.91
N VAL A 187 5.42 -5.29 -4.99
CA VAL A 187 5.39 -5.91 -6.33
C VAL A 187 6.17 -7.23 -6.38
N PHE A 188 7.15 -7.39 -5.47
CA PHE A 188 7.96 -8.60 -5.36
C PHE A 188 7.18 -9.75 -4.71
N ASP A 189 6.37 -9.45 -3.68
CA ASP A 189 5.44 -10.43 -3.10
C ASP A 189 4.50 -10.96 -4.20
N ASN A 190 3.92 -10.03 -4.96
CA ASN A 190 3.04 -10.36 -6.08
C ASN A 190 3.76 -11.22 -7.12
N ALA A 191 5.00 -10.87 -7.48
CA ALA A 191 5.79 -11.62 -8.46
C ALA A 191 5.92 -13.10 -8.09
N VAL A 192 6.27 -13.40 -6.84
CA VAL A 192 6.45 -14.77 -6.37
C VAL A 192 5.12 -15.51 -6.28
N VAL A 193 4.12 -14.90 -5.64
CA VAL A 193 2.84 -15.58 -5.37
C VAL A 193 2.03 -15.78 -6.65
N TRP A 194 1.97 -14.78 -7.53
CA TRP A 194 1.25 -14.90 -8.81
C TRP A 194 1.92 -15.89 -9.76
N ARG A 195 3.25 -15.94 -9.79
CA ARG A 195 3.97 -16.97 -10.55
C ARG A 195 3.57 -18.36 -10.05
N ARG A 196 3.62 -18.57 -8.74
CA ARG A 196 3.23 -19.85 -8.13
C ARG A 196 1.79 -20.23 -8.48
N PHE A 197 0.84 -19.29 -8.41
CA PHE A 197 -0.56 -19.59 -8.77
C PHE A 197 -0.74 -20.03 -10.22
N LEU A 198 0.02 -19.47 -11.16
CA LEU A 198 0.00 -19.92 -12.55
C LEU A 198 0.65 -21.30 -12.71
N ASP A 199 1.77 -21.53 -12.02
CA ASP A 199 2.50 -22.79 -12.08
C ASP A 199 1.70 -23.96 -11.45
N GLU A 200 0.95 -23.67 -10.37
CA GLU A 200 0.03 -24.60 -9.69
C GLU A 200 -1.35 -24.70 -10.36
N GLN A 201 -1.54 -24.04 -11.51
CA GLN A 201 -2.79 -24.05 -12.30
C GLN A 201 -4.03 -23.58 -11.54
N HIS A 202 -3.86 -22.68 -10.55
CA HIS A 202 -4.99 -21.97 -9.93
C HIS A 202 -5.69 -21.02 -10.91
N PHE A 203 -4.96 -20.56 -11.94
CA PHE A 203 -5.50 -19.77 -13.06
C PHE A 203 -4.88 -20.26 -14.37
N GLN A 204 -5.66 -20.23 -15.46
CA GLN A 204 -5.22 -20.68 -16.78
C GLN A 204 -4.36 -19.63 -17.50
N SER A 205 -4.51 -18.35 -17.15
CA SER A 205 -3.81 -17.25 -17.82
C SER A 205 -3.57 -16.04 -16.92
N GLN A 206 -2.64 -15.16 -17.33
CA GLN A 206 -2.40 -13.87 -16.67
C GLN A 206 -3.65 -12.98 -16.70
N LYS A 207 -4.43 -13.07 -17.78
CA LYS A 207 -5.66 -12.32 -17.97
C LYS A 207 -6.72 -12.74 -16.95
N GLU A 208 -6.93 -14.05 -16.76
CA GLU A 208 -7.88 -14.56 -15.77
C GLU A 208 -7.49 -14.16 -14.35
N LEU A 209 -6.19 -14.25 -14.01
CA LEU A 209 -5.67 -13.76 -12.73
C LEU A 209 -5.95 -12.26 -12.54
N ALA A 210 -5.71 -11.44 -13.56
CA ALA A 210 -5.95 -10.00 -13.52
C ALA A 210 -7.44 -9.68 -13.32
N GLU A 211 -8.33 -10.34 -14.06
CA GLU A 211 -9.78 -10.21 -13.92
C GLU A 211 -10.26 -10.59 -12.52
N HIS A 212 -9.77 -11.70 -11.97
CA HIS A 212 -10.15 -12.17 -10.64
C HIS A 212 -9.74 -11.19 -9.51
N LEU A 213 -8.56 -10.57 -9.66
CA LEU A 213 -8.04 -9.58 -8.73
C LEU A 213 -8.55 -8.15 -8.98
N GLY A 214 -9.28 -7.90 -10.07
CA GLY A 214 -9.74 -6.57 -10.46
C GLY A 214 -8.59 -5.62 -10.82
N LEU A 215 -7.52 -6.15 -11.43
CA LEU A 215 -6.32 -5.40 -11.82
C LEU A 215 -6.16 -5.36 -13.34
N ASP A 216 -5.39 -4.40 -13.83
CA ASP A 216 -4.97 -4.39 -15.22
C ASP A 216 -4.00 -5.54 -15.51
N GLU A 217 -4.17 -6.20 -16.66
CA GLU A 217 -3.26 -7.26 -17.13
C GLU A 217 -1.80 -6.77 -17.20
N SER A 218 -1.59 -5.48 -17.50
CA SER A 218 -0.26 -4.86 -17.50
C SER A 218 0.42 -4.88 -16.13
N THR A 219 -0.35 -4.75 -15.04
CA THR A 219 0.16 -4.81 -13.66
C THR A 219 0.62 -6.22 -13.33
N VAL A 220 -0.18 -7.23 -13.71
CA VAL A 220 0.16 -8.65 -13.56
C VAL A 220 1.41 -8.99 -14.37
N ALA A 221 1.50 -8.53 -15.61
CA ALA A 221 2.66 -8.75 -16.48
C ALA A 221 3.96 -8.15 -15.89
N VAL A 222 3.89 -6.95 -15.30
CA VAL A 222 5.04 -6.32 -14.64
C VAL A 222 5.52 -7.18 -13.47
N ALA A 223 4.64 -7.59 -12.56
CA ALA A 223 5.03 -8.43 -11.43
C ALA A 223 5.61 -9.78 -11.89
N LEU A 224 4.97 -10.46 -12.85
CA LEU A 224 5.46 -11.74 -13.39
C LEU A 224 6.79 -11.62 -14.13
N SER A 225 7.12 -10.44 -14.68
CA SER A 225 8.44 -10.18 -15.26
C SER A 225 9.55 -10.21 -14.20
N LEU A 226 9.23 -9.80 -12.97
CA LEU A 226 10.15 -9.80 -11.82
C LEU A 226 10.33 -11.18 -11.21
N ALA A 227 9.37 -12.10 -11.40
CA ALA A 227 9.47 -13.48 -10.92
C ALA A 227 10.63 -14.27 -11.55
N LYS A 228 11.28 -13.73 -12.59
CA LYS A 228 12.48 -14.29 -13.22
C LYS A 228 13.77 -13.93 -12.47
N LEU A 229 13.71 -12.93 -11.59
CA LEU A 229 14.85 -12.53 -10.79
C LEU A 229 15.13 -13.59 -9.72
N PRO A 230 16.40 -13.86 -9.37
CA PRO A 230 16.71 -14.65 -8.20
C PRO A 230 16.16 -13.98 -6.95
N GLU A 231 15.72 -14.79 -5.98
CA GLU A 231 15.12 -14.28 -4.75
C GLU A 231 16.06 -13.32 -3.99
N ALA A 232 17.36 -13.60 -3.97
CA ALA A 232 18.34 -12.71 -3.35
C ALA A 232 18.34 -11.29 -3.96
N VAL A 233 18.15 -11.17 -5.28
CA VAL A 233 18.07 -9.87 -5.96
C VAL A 233 16.77 -9.14 -5.60
N MET A 234 15.66 -9.88 -5.49
CA MET A 234 14.38 -9.31 -5.02
C MET A 234 14.48 -8.86 -3.55
N GLN A 235 15.12 -9.64 -2.68
CA GLN A 235 15.31 -9.31 -1.26
C GLN A 235 16.07 -7.99 -1.09
N GLU A 236 17.12 -7.76 -1.87
CA GLU A 236 17.86 -6.49 -1.85
C GLU A 236 16.95 -5.28 -2.18
N MET A 237 16.05 -5.43 -3.14
CA MET A 237 15.12 -4.36 -3.50
C MET A 237 13.98 -4.19 -2.48
N VAL A 238 13.45 -5.29 -1.94
CA VAL A 238 12.42 -5.27 -0.88
C VAL A 238 12.93 -4.55 0.38
N GLY A 239 14.23 -4.68 0.69
CA GLY A 239 14.85 -3.98 1.81
C GLY A 239 14.92 -2.45 1.66
N ARG A 240 14.60 -1.91 0.48
CA ARG A 240 14.72 -0.49 0.12
C ARG A 240 13.45 0.01 -0.60
N PRO A 241 12.26 -0.12 0.01
CA PRO A 241 10.97 0.10 -0.66
C PRO A 241 10.81 1.53 -1.20
N GLU A 242 11.46 2.52 -0.59
CA GLU A 242 11.48 3.92 -1.02
C GLU A 242 12.17 4.14 -2.38
N ARG A 243 13.04 3.22 -2.78
CA ARG A 243 13.77 3.26 -4.07
C ARG A 243 13.16 2.33 -5.10
N PHE A 244 12.62 1.18 -4.69
CA PHE A 244 12.21 0.10 -5.58
C PHE A 244 10.70 -0.11 -5.64
N GLY A 245 9.97 0.94 -6.02
CA GLY A 245 8.57 0.80 -6.48
C GLY A 245 8.47 0.08 -7.84
N SER A 246 7.24 -0.24 -8.27
CA SER A 246 6.96 -1.08 -9.45
C SER A 246 7.70 -0.66 -10.72
N ASN A 247 7.75 0.64 -11.02
CA ASN A 247 8.42 1.16 -12.22
C ASN A 247 9.94 1.00 -12.19
N MET A 248 10.56 1.21 -11.02
CA MET A 248 12.00 1.03 -10.85
C MET A 248 12.36 -0.46 -10.93
N ALA A 249 11.62 -1.30 -10.18
CA ALA A 249 11.78 -2.73 -10.18
C ALA A 249 11.68 -3.30 -11.60
N TYR A 250 10.72 -2.84 -12.40
CA TYR A 250 10.58 -3.24 -13.80
C TYR A 250 11.84 -2.93 -14.63
N GLN A 251 12.44 -1.74 -14.49
CA GLN A 251 13.69 -1.43 -15.21
C GLN A 251 14.85 -2.32 -14.76
N VAL A 252 14.95 -2.60 -13.45
CA VAL A 252 15.96 -3.52 -12.91
C VAL A 252 15.76 -4.94 -13.46
N GLY A 253 14.52 -5.43 -13.53
CA GLY A 253 14.20 -6.73 -14.13
C GLY A 253 14.59 -6.84 -15.61
N ARG A 254 14.40 -5.76 -16.38
CA ARG A 254 14.87 -5.67 -17.77
C ARG A 254 16.40 -5.67 -17.85
N TYR A 255 17.07 -4.96 -16.95
CA TYR A 255 18.53 -4.95 -16.87
C TYR A 255 19.08 -6.36 -16.60
N TYR A 256 18.49 -7.07 -15.63
CA TYR A 256 18.87 -8.43 -15.27
C TYR A 256 18.82 -9.38 -16.47
N SER A 257 17.73 -9.33 -17.23
CA SER A 257 17.55 -10.21 -18.40
C SER A 257 18.66 -10.01 -19.45
N ALA A 258 19.30 -8.84 -19.48
CA ALA A 258 20.36 -8.51 -20.43
C ALA A 258 21.79 -8.67 -19.86
N ARG A 259 21.97 -8.60 -18.54
CA ARG A 259 23.31 -8.44 -17.91
C ARG A 259 23.62 -9.40 -16.77
N GLY A 260 22.65 -10.22 -16.34
CA GLY A 260 22.83 -11.22 -15.29
C GLY A 260 22.84 -10.65 -13.86
N VAL A 261 23.07 -11.54 -12.89
CA VAL A 261 22.90 -11.28 -11.45
C VAL A 261 23.87 -10.21 -10.94
N GLU A 262 25.18 -10.40 -11.13
CA GLU A 262 26.19 -9.52 -10.53
C GLU A 262 26.07 -8.07 -11.01
N SER A 263 25.85 -7.89 -12.31
CA SER A 263 25.64 -6.56 -12.90
C SER A 263 24.40 -5.90 -12.33
N THR A 264 23.34 -6.67 -12.11
CA THR A 264 22.08 -6.17 -11.53
C THR A 264 22.27 -5.72 -10.09
N LEU A 265 23.01 -6.47 -9.28
CA LEU A 265 23.33 -6.07 -7.91
C LEU A 265 24.16 -4.78 -7.87
N ARG A 266 25.14 -4.63 -8.76
CA ARG A 266 25.89 -3.37 -8.91
C ARG A 266 24.97 -2.20 -9.30
N LEU A 267 24.01 -2.44 -10.21
CA LEU A 267 23.03 -1.42 -10.59
C LEU A 267 22.11 -1.04 -9.41
N ILE A 268 21.62 -2.01 -8.64
CA ILE A 268 20.79 -1.77 -7.45
C ILE A 268 21.53 -0.85 -6.46
N ASN A 269 22.79 -1.17 -6.14
CA ASN A 269 23.61 -0.33 -5.26
C ASN A 269 23.80 1.08 -5.83
N ARG A 270 24.07 1.18 -7.14
CA ARG A 270 24.22 2.46 -7.83
C ARG A 270 22.94 3.31 -7.82
N ILE A 271 21.76 2.69 -7.96
CA ILE A 271 20.46 3.38 -7.90
C ILE A 271 20.27 4.09 -6.55
N VAL A 272 20.77 3.47 -5.48
CA VAL A 272 20.68 3.98 -4.11
C VAL A 272 21.76 5.03 -3.88
N SER A 273 23.04 4.75 -4.23
CA SER A 273 24.16 5.67 -3.99
C SER A 273 24.05 6.97 -4.78
N ASP A 274 23.65 6.87 -6.05
CA ASP A 274 23.64 7.98 -6.99
C ASP A 274 22.25 8.64 -7.11
N ASP A 275 21.28 8.22 -6.28
CA ASP A 275 19.87 8.64 -6.32
C ASP A 275 19.27 8.59 -7.75
N LEU A 276 19.53 7.51 -8.49
CA LEU A 276 19.12 7.44 -9.90
C LEU A 276 17.60 7.43 -10.05
N SER A 277 17.08 8.28 -10.93
CA SER A 277 15.68 8.26 -11.35
C SER A 277 15.38 7.07 -12.27
N THR A 278 14.13 6.62 -12.31
CA THR A 278 13.67 5.55 -13.21
C THR A 278 14.02 5.82 -14.68
N ARG A 279 14.02 7.10 -15.09
CA ARG A 279 14.42 7.50 -16.45
C ARG A 279 15.90 7.22 -16.71
N GLN A 280 16.78 7.58 -15.78
CA GLN A 280 18.22 7.31 -15.91
C GLN A 280 18.49 5.80 -15.95
N VAL A 281 17.80 5.02 -15.10
CA VAL A 281 17.91 3.56 -15.14
C VAL A 281 17.41 3.00 -16.47
N ALA A 282 16.29 3.51 -17.00
CA ALA A 282 15.80 3.12 -18.32
C ALA A 282 16.79 3.45 -19.44
N ASP A 283 17.51 4.57 -19.35
CA ASP A 283 18.55 4.94 -20.32
C ASP A 283 19.79 4.01 -20.22
N ILE A 284 20.17 3.61 -19.00
CA ILE A 284 21.19 2.57 -18.75
C ILE A 284 20.77 1.24 -19.38
N VAL A 285 19.52 0.81 -19.16
CA VAL A 285 18.98 -0.44 -19.71
C VAL A 285 18.95 -0.42 -21.24
N LYS A 286 18.65 0.73 -21.86
CA LYS A 286 18.63 0.90 -23.32
C LYS A 286 20.04 1.00 -23.95
N GLY A 287 21.10 0.94 -23.15
CA GLY A 287 22.47 1.14 -23.63
C GLY A 287 22.73 2.57 -24.15
N ARG A 288 21.88 3.53 -23.76
CA ARG A 288 22.03 4.95 -24.11
C ARG A 288 22.96 5.68 -23.15
N ALA A 289 23.34 5.02 -22.05
CA ALA A 289 24.40 5.46 -21.16
C ALA A 289 25.66 4.61 -21.41
N ASN A 290 26.74 5.25 -21.86
CA ASN A 290 28.07 4.64 -21.88
C ASN A 290 28.49 4.32 -20.43
N PRO A 291 29.04 3.12 -20.14
CA PRO A 291 29.43 2.74 -18.78
C PRO A 291 30.55 3.61 -18.19
N GLU A 292 31.30 4.35 -19.00
CA GLU A 292 32.47 5.14 -18.56
C GLU A 292 32.37 6.65 -18.85
N GLU A 293 31.27 7.12 -19.46
CA GLU A 293 31.23 8.50 -19.98
C GLU A 293 29.96 9.24 -19.53
N ASN A 294 29.88 9.51 -18.24
CA ASN A 294 29.29 10.70 -17.59
C ASN A 294 29.03 10.37 -16.12
N VAL A 295 30.09 10.41 -15.31
CA VAL A 295 29.97 10.96 -13.96
C VAL A 295 29.86 12.47 -14.13
N LYS A 296 28.71 12.95 -14.58
CA LYS A 296 28.29 14.30 -14.25
C LYS A 296 27.43 14.14 -13.01
N PRO A 297 27.81 14.71 -11.86
CA PRO A 297 26.97 14.66 -10.67
C PRO A 297 25.58 15.16 -11.06
N ALA A 298 24.55 14.48 -10.57
CA ALA A 298 23.17 14.81 -10.83
C ALA A 298 22.84 16.19 -10.21
N THR A 299 23.19 17.29 -10.90
CA THR A 299 22.76 18.63 -10.50
C THR A 299 21.32 18.84 -10.97
N ARG A 300 20.40 18.14 -10.32
CA ARG A 300 19.08 18.69 -10.01
C ARG A 300 18.85 18.51 -8.52
N GLN A 301 19.66 19.22 -7.73
CA GLN A 301 19.37 19.47 -6.32
C GLN A 301 17.94 20.01 -6.23
N ARG A 302 17.07 19.27 -5.54
CA ARG A 302 15.75 19.77 -5.15
C ARG A 302 15.97 21.04 -4.32
N TYR A 303 15.32 22.13 -4.68
CA TYR A 303 15.32 23.34 -3.87
C TYR A 303 14.58 23.07 -2.55
N ALA A 304 15.09 23.59 -1.44
CA ALA A 304 14.47 23.47 -0.13
C ALA A 304 13.19 24.31 -0.04
N GLN A 305 13.18 25.48 -0.69
CA GLN A 305 12.01 26.34 -0.81
C GLN A 305 12.03 27.10 -2.14
N ARG A 306 10.85 27.29 -2.76
CA ARG A 306 10.67 28.15 -3.93
C ARG A 306 9.56 29.15 -3.64
N MET A 307 9.88 30.42 -3.74
CA MET A 307 8.93 31.53 -3.58
C MET A 307 8.75 32.24 -4.92
N GLU A 308 7.52 32.43 -5.33
CA GLU A 308 7.17 33.27 -6.47
C GLU A 308 7.21 34.75 -6.05
N ILE A 309 7.89 35.58 -6.82
CA ILE A 309 7.99 37.03 -6.58
C ILE A 309 7.00 37.73 -7.51
N LYS A 310 6.09 38.50 -6.91
CA LYS A 310 5.12 39.33 -7.61
C LYS A 310 5.40 40.81 -7.37
N LEU A 311 5.35 41.60 -8.44
CA LEU A 311 5.40 43.06 -8.40
C LEU A 311 4.06 43.55 -8.94
N ASP A 312 3.34 44.36 -8.17
CA ASP A 312 2.02 44.90 -8.55
C ASP A 312 1.01 43.81 -9.01
N GLY A 313 1.07 42.64 -8.37
CA GLY A 313 0.21 41.48 -8.68
C GLY A 313 0.67 40.63 -9.86
N VAL A 314 1.70 41.06 -10.60
CA VAL A 314 2.27 40.32 -11.74
C VAL A 314 3.47 39.50 -11.31
N ALA A 315 3.51 38.22 -11.70
CA ALA A 315 4.66 37.35 -11.46
C ALA A 315 5.89 37.85 -12.23
N VAL A 316 6.88 38.36 -11.51
CA VAL A 316 8.12 38.89 -12.07
C VAL A 316 9.31 37.97 -11.83
N GLY A 317 9.17 36.88 -11.08
CA GLY A 317 10.29 35.97 -10.87
C GLY A 317 10.11 34.93 -9.77
N ASP A 318 11.21 34.28 -9.41
CA ASP A 318 11.28 33.33 -8.32
C ASP A 318 12.58 33.42 -7.51
N LEU A 319 12.47 33.22 -6.20
CA LEU A 319 13.59 33.01 -5.28
C LEU A 319 13.62 31.54 -4.87
N LYS A 320 14.78 30.91 -5.03
CA LYS A 320 15.02 29.52 -4.62
C LYS A 320 16.09 29.48 -3.55
N SER A 321 15.80 28.78 -2.46
CA SER A 321 16.82 28.38 -1.48
C SER A 321 17.12 26.90 -1.61
N TYR A 322 18.37 26.55 -1.36
CA TYR A 322 18.88 25.18 -1.36
C TYR A 322 19.35 24.81 0.04
N GLY A 323 19.40 23.52 0.36
CA GLY A 323 19.81 23.03 1.69
C GLY A 323 21.31 23.17 1.98
N ASP A 324 22.10 23.69 1.03
CA ASP A 324 23.53 23.99 1.13
C ASP A 324 23.80 25.50 1.26
N ASP A 325 22.88 26.23 1.90
CA ASP A 325 22.90 27.69 2.11
C ASP A 325 22.96 28.54 0.83
N ARG A 326 22.78 27.92 -0.35
CA ARG A 326 22.74 28.62 -1.63
C ARG A 326 21.37 29.26 -1.86
N LEU A 327 21.37 30.49 -2.37
CA LEU A 327 20.19 31.22 -2.84
C LEU A 327 20.31 31.57 -4.33
N GLU A 328 19.24 31.37 -5.10
CA GLU A 328 19.14 31.78 -6.51
C GLU A 328 17.91 32.67 -6.72
N LEU A 329 18.14 33.95 -7.06
CA LEU A 329 17.10 34.92 -7.39
C LEU A 329 17.01 35.09 -8.92
N ARG A 330 15.83 34.84 -9.49
CA ARG A 330 15.56 35.07 -10.91
C ARG A 330 14.43 36.07 -11.06
N LEU A 331 14.71 37.24 -11.63
CA LEU A 331 13.73 38.27 -11.94
C LEU A 331 13.70 38.54 -13.45
N ARG A 332 12.51 38.78 -14.02
CA ARG A 332 12.25 39.07 -15.43
C ARG A 332 11.19 40.18 -15.55
N GLY A 333 11.28 40.99 -16.59
CA GLY A 333 10.28 42.03 -16.89
C GLY A 333 10.35 43.30 -16.04
N LEU A 334 11.48 43.56 -15.36
CA LEU A 334 11.69 44.77 -14.57
C LEU A 334 12.14 45.97 -15.44
N SER A 335 11.77 47.19 -15.04
CA SER A 335 12.36 48.42 -15.58
C SER A 335 13.83 48.54 -15.16
N ARG A 336 14.63 49.30 -15.94
CA ARG A 336 16.07 49.50 -15.65
C ARG A 336 16.27 50.11 -14.26
N ASP A 337 15.51 51.15 -13.92
CA ASP A 337 15.62 51.82 -12.63
C ASP A 337 15.33 50.87 -11.46
N LYS A 338 14.33 49.99 -11.60
CA LYS A 338 13.97 49.03 -10.55
C LYS A 338 15.00 47.91 -10.41
N ARG A 339 15.57 47.44 -11.52
CA ARG A 339 16.68 46.48 -11.51
C ARG A 339 17.89 47.06 -10.78
N ASP A 340 18.25 48.30 -11.10
CA ASP A 340 19.45 48.94 -10.55
C ASP A 340 19.27 49.25 -9.05
N GLU A 341 18.06 49.62 -8.62
CA GLU A 341 17.74 49.77 -7.20
C GLU A 341 17.83 48.44 -6.43
N ILE A 342 17.31 47.34 -6.98
CA ILE A 342 17.40 46.01 -6.34
C ILE A 342 18.87 45.56 -6.21
N LEU A 343 19.69 45.78 -7.24
CA LEU A 343 21.12 45.46 -7.19
C LEU A 343 21.82 46.24 -6.07
N ARG A 344 21.56 47.56 -5.98
CA ARG A 344 22.15 48.41 -4.94
C ARG A 344 21.78 47.96 -3.53
N GLN A 345 20.51 47.58 -3.31
CA GLN A 345 20.05 47.10 -1.99
C GLN A 345 20.68 45.76 -1.62
N ILE A 346 20.80 44.83 -2.58
CA ILE A 346 21.48 43.53 -2.34
C ILE A 346 22.95 43.77 -1.99
N GLU A 347 23.64 44.65 -2.71
CA GLU A 347 25.03 45.01 -2.43
C GLU A 347 25.19 45.61 -1.02
N GLN A 348 24.30 46.53 -0.62
CA GLN A 348 24.32 47.10 0.73
C GLN A 348 24.08 46.04 1.82
N MET A 349 23.12 45.14 1.62
CA MET A 349 22.84 44.06 2.57
C MET A 349 24.03 43.11 2.75
N LEU A 350 24.75 42.82 1.66
CA LEU A 350 25.93 41.94 1.70
C LEU A 350 27.18 42.63 2.26
N GLN A 351 27.27 43.95 2.20
CA GLN A 351 28.39 44.74 2.74
C GLN A 351 28.19 45.16 4.20
N ALA A 352 26.96 45.12 4.72
CA ALA A 352 26.63 45.48 6.10
C ALA A 352 26.84 44.33 7.12
N SER A 353 27.56 43.26 6.74
CA SER A 353 27.88 42.10 7.59
C SER A 353 29.34 42.06 7.99
#